data_AF-A0A7V4UPQ3-F1
#
_entry.id   AF-A0A7V4UPQ3-F1
#
_cell.length_a   1.000
_cell.length_b   1.000
_cell.length_c   1.000
_cell.angle_alpha   90.00
_cell.angle_beta   90.00
_cell.angle_gamma   90.00
#
_symmetry.space_group_name_H-M   'P 1'
#
loop_
_entity.id
_entity.type
_entity.pdbx_description
1 polymer ?
#
loop_
_entity_poly.entity_id
_entity_poly.type
_entity_poly.pdbx_seq_one_letter_code
_entity_poly.pdbx_strand_id
1 'polypeptide(L)'
;MIDKEFGIKALRKYTGSQDQEILGKTYDLFASKYLKKNPALSLKGVEATLAMIADRNPKANGRRAEEFVDTSLMEELVRTGFMR
;
A
#
# COMPACT_ATOMS: atom_id res chain seq x y z
N MET A 1 -16.26 2.52 -9.54
CA MET A 1 -15.97 1.32 -10.34
C MET A 1 -14.51 1.41 -10.75
N ILE A 2 -13.70 0.40 -10.44
CA ILE A 2 -12.29 0.38 -10.86
C ILE A 2 -12.28 -0.15 -12.30
N ASP A 3 -11.66 0.59 -13.22
CA ASP A 3 -11.57 0.19 -14.62
C ASP A 3 -10.54 -0.95 -14.77
N LYS A 4 -11.06 -2.15 -15.07
CA LYS A 4 -10.26 -3.37 -15.21
C LYS A 4 -9.39 -3.36 -16.46
N GLU A 5 -9.92 -2.87 -17.58
CA GLU A 5 -9.16 -2.83 -18.83
C GLU A 5 -8.00 -1.85 -18.73
N PHE A 6 -8.25 -0.68 -18.14
CA PHE A 6 -7.20 0.29 -17.87
C PHE A 6 -6.12 -0.27 -16.94
N GLY A 7 -6.53 -0.93 -15.85
CA GLY A 7 -5.60 -1.56 -14.91
C GLY A 7 -4.73 -2.65 -15.55
N ILE A 8 -5.32 -3.53 -16.37
CA ILE A 8 -4.58 -4.56 -17.12
C ILE A 8 -3.60 -3.92 -18.12
N LYS A 9 -4.00 -2.85 -18.81
CA LYS A 9 -3.12 -2.11 -19.73
C LYS A 9 -1.94 -1.49 -18.99
N ALA A 10 -2.16 -0.94 -17.80
CA ALA A 10 -1.09 -0.43 -16.95
C ALA A 10 -0.15 -1.55 -16.49
N LEU A 11 -0.68 -2.66 -16.00
CA LEU A 11 0.12 -3.83 -15.60
C LEU A 11 0.99 -4.33 -16.77
N ARG A 12 0.44 -4.44 -17.98
CA ARG A 12 1.21 -4.80 -19.18
C ARG A 12 2.37 -3.85 -19.42
N LYS A 13 2.12 -2.53 -19.36
CA LYS A 13 3.13 -1.49 -19.61
C LYS A 13 4.28 -1.54 -18.59
N TYR A 14 3.96 -1.71 -17.30
CA TYR A 14 4.96 -1.58 -16.23
C TYR A 14 5.61 -2.90 -15.81
N THR A 15 4.99 -4.05 -16.09
CA THR A 15 5.59 -5.38 -15.83
C THR A 15 6.27 -5.97 -17.05
N GLY A 16 5.95 -5.50 -18.27
CA GLY A 16 6.45 -6.06 -19.52
C GLY A 16 5.83 -7.42 -19.91
N SER A 17 4.94 -7.98 -19.08
CA SER A 17 4.27 -9.24 -19.37
C SER A 17 3.24 -9.09 -20.49
N GLN A 18 3.18 -10.07 -21.39
CA GLN A 18 2.16 -10.15 -22.46
C GLN A 18 1.09 -11.21 -22.17
N ASP A 19 1.25 -12.01 -21.12
CA ASP A 19 0.32 -13.06 -20.75
C ASP A 19 -0.98 -12.46 -20.19
N GLN A 20 -2.04 -12.52 -21.00
CA GLN A 20 -3.33 -11.92 -20.67
C GLN A 20 -4.00 -12.59 -19.46
N GLU A 21 -3.80 -13.89 -19.27
CA GLU A 21 -4.39 -14.62 -18.16
C GLU A 21 -3.71 -14.22 -16.84
N ILE A 22 -2.37 -14.18 -16.83
CA ILE A 22 -1.59 -13.75 -15.66
C ILE A 22 -1.92 -12.29 -15.32
N LEU A 23 -1.97 -11.40 -16.31
CA LEU A 23 -2.32 -9.99 -16.09
C LEU A 23 -3.73 -9.83 -15.52
N GLY A 24 -4.70 -10.57 -16.05
CA GLY A 24 -6.08 -10.56 -15.56
C GLY A 24 -6.18 -11.05 -14.10
N LYS A 25 -5.57 -12.20 -13.80
CA LYS A 25 -5.52 -12.76 -12.44
C LYS A 25 -4.81 -11.84 -11.46
N THR A 26 -3.71 -11.21 -11.89
CA THR A 26 -2.97 -10.24 -11.08
C THR A 26 -3.85 -9.04 -10.76
N TYR A 27 -4.52 -8.46 -11.76
CA TYR A 27 -5.45 -7.37 -11.52
C TYR A 27 -6.53 -7.75 -10.50
N ASP A 28 -7.20 -8.88 -10.71
CA ASP A 28 -8.30 -9.33 -9.85
C ASP A 28 -7.80 -9.56 -8.41
N LEU A 29 -6.64 -10.18 -8.24
CA LEU A 29 -6.01 -10.42 -6.94
C LEU A 29 -5.74 -9.11 -6.19
N PHE A 30 -5.15 -8.12 -6.85
CA PHE A 30 -4.80 -6.87 -6.18
C PHE A 30 -6.02 -5.97 -5.96
N ALA A 31 -6.90 -5.86 -6.94
CA ALA A 31 -8.11 -5.03 -6.85
C ALA A 31 -9.11 -5.54 -5.79
N SER A 32 -9.15 -6.86 -5.55
CA SER A 32 -10.09 -7.45 -4.58
C SER A 32 -9.49 -7.71 -3.20
N LYS A 33 -8.22 -8.12 -3.12
CA LYS A 33 -7.66 -8.71 -1.89
C LYS A 33 -6.59 -7.85 -1.23
N TYR A 34 -5.71 -7.21 -2.00
CA TYR A 34 -4.52 -6.56 -1.45
C TYR A 34 -4.63 -5.03 -1.36
N LEU A 35 -5.27 -4.39 -2.34
CA LEU A 35 -5.49 -2.96 -2.31
C LEU A 35 -6.67 -2.65 -1.40
N LYS A 36 -6.38 -2.09 -0.22
CA LYS A 36 -7.40 -1.56 0.66
C LYS A 36 -7.97 -0.28 0.06
N LYS A 37 -9.29 -0.10 0.15
CA LYS A 37 -9.97 1.14 -0.27
C LYS A 37 -9.45 2.37 0.49
N ASN A 38 -9.15 2.19 1.78
CA ASN A 38 -8.48 3.18 2.60
C ASN A 38 -7.00 2.76 2.78
N PRO A 39 -6.04 3.45 2.15
CA PRO A 39 -4.62 3.17 2.27
C PRO A 39 -3.98 3.81 3.52
N ALA A 40 -4.72 3.96 4.62
CA ALA A 40 -4.17 4.46 5.88
C ALA A 40 -2.98 3.60 6.34
N LEU A 41 -1.85 4.26 6.55
CA LEU A 41 -0.68 3.66 7.16
C LEU A 41 -0.97 3.38 8.63
N SER A 42 -0.57 2.20 9.11
CA SER A 42 -0.71 1.85 10.52
C SER A 42 0.58 2.16 11.25
N LEU A 43 0.54 3.04 12.26
CA LEU A 43 1.69 3.30 13.16
C LEU A 43 2.25 2.00 13.72
N LYS A 44 1.37 1.09 14.16
CA LYS A 44 1.74 -0.25 14.64
C LYS A 44 2.54 -1.08 13.61
N GLY A 45 2.21 -0.93 12.32
CA GLY A 45 2.97 -1.58 11.24
C GLY A 45 4.38 -1.02 11.12
N VAL A 46 4.53 0.29 11.29
CA VAL A 46 5.84 0.96 11.29
C VAL A 46 6.65 0.56 12.53
N GLU A 47 6.04 0.53 13.72
CA GLU A 47 6.67 0.04 14.95
C GLU A 47 7.20 -1.39 14.80
N ALA A 48 6.37 -2.29 14.27
CA ALA A 48 6.78 -3.68 14.02
C ALA A 48 7.96 -3.75 13.03
N THR A 49 7.95 -2.90 12.00
CA THR A 49 9.03 -2.82 11.02
C THR A 49 10.32 -2.26 11.63
N LEU A 50 10.23 -1.23 12.48
CA LEU A 50 11.37 -0.68 13.22
C LEU A 50 11.99 -1.72 14.15
N ALA A 51 11.16 -2.50 14.85
CA ALA A 51 11.62 -3.61 15.69
C ALA A 51 12.35 -4.69 14.87
N MET A 52 11.80 -5.10 13.72
CA MET A 52 12.45 -6.08 12.83
C MET A 52 13.78 -5.59 12.26
N ILE A 53 13.93 -4.28 12.04
CA ILE A 53 15.14 -3.69 11.47
C ILE A 53 16.19 -3.43 12.55
N ALA A 54 15.79 -3.24 13.82
CA ALA A 54 16.68 -2.95 14.93
C ALA A 54 17.79 -4.00 15.09
N ASP A 55 17.49 -5.28 14.81
CA ASP A 55 18.45 -6.39 14.87
C ASP A 55 19.66 -6.20 13.96
N ARG A 56 19.48 -5.54 12.81
CA ARG A 56 20.51 -5.33 11.79
C ARG A 56 20.96 -3.88 11.65
N ASN A 57 20.18 -2.94 12.19
CA ASN A 57 20.48 -1.52 12.18
C ASN A 57 20.12 -0.91 13.54
N PRO A 58 21.09 -0.75 14.45
CA PRO A 58 20.87 -0.21 15.78
C PRO A 58 20.24 1.19 15.80
N LYS A 59 20.38 1.97 14.71
CA LYS A 59 19.76 3.31 14.59
C LYS A 59 18.23 3.27 14.61
N ALA A 60 17.61 2.13 14.33
CA ALA A 60 16.17 1.96 14.41
C ALA A 60 15.66 1.76 15.84
N ASN A 61 16.54 1.39 16.78
CA ASN A 61 16.15 1.10 18.15
C ASN A 61 15.68 2.39 18.86
N GLY A 62 14.54 2.32 19.55
CA GLY A 62 13.94 3.43 20.28
C GLY A 62 13.41 4.58 19.41
N ARG A 63 13.42 4.45 18.08
CA ARG A 63 12.79 5.44 17.18
C ARG A 63 11.28 5.28 17.23
N ARG A 64 10.55 6.39 17.13
CA ARG A 64 9.09 6.41 17.13
C ARG A 64 8.54 6.35 15.72
N ALA A 65 7.39 5.72 15.53
CA ALA A 65 6.79 5.56 14.21
C ALA A 65 6.45 6.90 13.55
N GLU A 66 5.99 7.87 14.34
CA GLU A 66 5.61 9.22 13.92
C GLU A 66 6.77 10.03 13.34
N GLU A 67 8.02 9.59 13.54
CA GLU A 67 9.19 10.21 12.91
C GLU A 67 9.33 9.84 11.43
N PHE A 68 8.57 8.84 10.95
CA PHE A 68 8.66 8.30 9.59
C PHE A 68 7.34 8.37 8.82
N VAL A 69 6.22 8.55 9.51
CA VAL A 69 4.90 8.61 8.88
C VAL A 69 4.06 9.72 9.51
N ASP A 70 3.29 10.38 8.65
CA ASP A 70 2.26 11.32 9.03
C ASP A 70 0.90 10.78 8.55
N THR A 71 0.02 10.49 9.50
CA THR A 71 -1.32 9.94 9.21
C THR A 71 -2.37 11.03 9.04
N SER A 72 -2.06 12.29 9.40
CA SER A 72 -3.04 13.38 9.47
C SER A 72 -3.72 13.66 8.13
N LEU A 73 -2.96 13.61 7.03
CA LEU A 73 -3.48 13.81 5.68
C LEU A 73 -4.53 12.75 5.32
N MET A 74 -4.22 11.49 5.62
CA MET A 74 -5.10 10.38 5.26
C MET A 74 -6.33 10.33 6.16
N GLU A 75 -6.15 10.64 7.45
CA GLU A 75 -7.24 10.84 8.41
C GLU A 75 -8.17 11.97 7.97
N GLU A 76 -7.64 13.08 7.46
CA GLU A 76 -8.44 14.19 6.94
C GLU A 76 -9.27 13.78 5.72
N LEU A 77 -8.70 13.03 4.77
CA LEU A 77 -9.42 12.55 3.59
C LEU A 77 -10.56 11.60 3.96
N VAL A 78 -10.39 10.78 5.00
CA VAL A 78 -11.47 9.93 5.54
C VAL A 78 -12.51 10.79 6.28
N ARG A 79 -12.06 11.70 7.15
CA ARG A 79 -12.93 12.57 7.96
C ARG A 79 -13.82 13.46 7.10
N THR A 80 -13.28 14.00 6.01
CA THR A 80 -14.02 14.85 5.06
C THR A 80 -14.94 14.05 4.14
N GLY A 81 -14.89 12.71 4.20
CA GLY A 81 -15.69 11.83 3.36
C GLY A 81 -15.22 11.73 1.92
N PHE A 82 -14.04 12.29 1.60
CA PHE A 82 -13.40 12.15 0.29
C PHE A 82 -12.99 10.69 0.00
N MET A 83 -12.56 9.96 1.03
CA MET A 83 -12.31 8.51 0.97
C MET A 83 -13.21 7.73 1.93
N ARG A 84 -13.64 6.53 1.53
CA ARG A 84 -14.46 5.59 2.30
C ARG A 84 -13.94 4.17 2.20
#